data_AF-A0A370L6Y7-F1
#
_entry.id   AF-A0A370L6Y7-F1
#
_cell.length_a   1.000
_cell.length_b   1.000
_cell.length_c   1.000
_cell.angle_alpha   90.00
_cell.angle_beta   90.00
_cell.angle_gamma   90.00
#
_symmetry.space_group_name_H-M   'P 1'
#
loop_
_entity.id
_entity.type
_entity.pdbx_description
1 polymer ?
#
loop_
_entity_poly.entity_id
_entity_poly.type
_entity_poly.pdbx_seq_one_letter_code
_entity_poly.pdbx_strand_id
1 'polypeptide(L)'
;MRILLVLIAFGMIAVPALLALSRTEQPRGWRVSRALFIFLAPAFALGLIHGVPELDGRALNYPVAWTTLRLVLTGLALILPWCLYVWLAAGRR
;
A
#
# COMPACT_ATOMS: atom_id res chain seq x y z
N MET A 1 13.03 -0.40 -18.78
CA MET A 1 13.15 0.10 -17.39
C MET A 1 11.80 0.30 -16.70
N ARG A 2 10.85 1.03 -17.30
CA ARG A 2 9.52 1.29 -16.70
C ARG A 2 8.75 0.03 -16.27
N ILE A 3 8.76 -1.02 -17.09
CA ILE A 3 8.05 -2.28 -16.82
C ILE A 3 8.63 -3.02 -15.59
N LEU A 4 9.97 -3.04 -15.47
CA LEU A 4 10.66 -3.70 -14.37
C LEU A 4 10.36 -3.02 -13.02
N LEU A 5 10.33 -1.68 -12.98
CA LEU A 5 9.97 -0.92 -11.78
C LEU A 5 8.50 -1.15 -11.37
N VAL A 6 7.59 -1.26 -12.33
CA VAL A 6 6.17 -1.57 -12.06
C VAL A 6 6.03 -2.97 -11.49
N LEU A 7 6.74 -3.97 -12.04
CA LEU A 7 6.77 -5.34 -11.53
C LEU A 7 7.34 -5.42 -10.10
N ILE A 8 8.41 -4.68 -9.82
CA ILE A 8 9.01 -4.61 -8.47
C ILE A 8 8.01 -3.97 -7.50
N ALA A 9 7.41 -2.83 -7.86
CA ALA A 9 6.42 -2.17 -7.02
C ALA A 9 5.20 -3.06 -6.77
N PHE A 10 4.72 -3.77 -7.80
CA PHE A 10 3.64 -4.74 -7.66
C PHE A 10 4.02 -5.89 -6.74
N GLY A 11 5.22 -6.46 -6.90
CA GLY A 11 5.75 -7.50 -6.02
C GLY A 11 5.85 -7.05 -4.57
N MET A 12 6.34 -5.84 -4.32
CA MET A 12 6.46 -5.28 -2.97
C MET A 12 5.11 -5.16 -2.24
N ILE A 13 4.02 -4.95 -2.96
CA ILE A 13 2.66 -4.85 -2.40
C ILE A 13 2.00 -6.23 -2.30
N ALA A 14 2.15 -7.08 -3.33
CA ALA A 14 1.46 -8.36 -3.43
C ALA A 14 2.10 -9.47 -2.55
N VAL A 15 3.43 -9.50 -2.41
CA VAL A 15 4.15 -10.52 -1.64
C VAL A 15 3.69 -10.64 -0.18
N PRO A 16 3.60 -9.56 0.63
CA PRO A 16 3.14 -9.66 2.01
C PRO A 16 1.69 -10.15 2.13
N ALA A 17 0.82 -9.81 1.17
CA ALA A 17 -0.55 -10.31 1.12
C ALA A 17 -0.60 -11.81 0.80
N LEU A 18 0.20 -12.29 -0.15
CA LEU A 18 0.33 -13.70 -0.50
C LEU A 18 0.91 -14.53 0.65
N LEU A 19 1.90 -13.99 1.36
CA LEU A 19 2.47 -14.61 2.58
C LEU A 19 1.44 -14.69 3.72
N ALA A 20 0.58 -13.68 3.86
CA ALA A 20 -0.51 -13.73 4.84
C ALA A 20 -1.57 -14.79 4.45
N LEU A 21 -1.83 -14.96 3.15
CA LEU A 21 -2.78 -15.93 2.61
C LEU A 21 -2.28 -17.38 2.72
N SER A 22 -0.98 -17.61 2.53
CA SER A 22 -0.38 -18.95 2.54
C SER A 22 -0.29 -19.58 3.94
N ARG A 23 -0.40 -18.80 5.02
CA ARG A 23 -0.43 -19.34 6.38
C ARG A 23 -1.61 -20.28 6.55
N THR A 24 -1.42 -21.48 7.06
CA THR A 24 -2.50 -22.48 7.24
C THR A 24 -3.12 -22.44 8.63
N GLU A 25 -2.50 -21.75 9.58
CA GLU A 25 -2.91 -21.72 11.00
C GLU A 25 -4.20 -20.93 11.29
N GLN A 26 -4.78 -20.24 10.31
CA GLN A 26 -6.01 -19.44 10.49
C GLN A 26 -7.15 -19.95 9.62
N PRO A 27 -8.41 -19.79 10.06
CA PRO A 27 -9.58 -20.10 9.23
C PRO A 27 -9.53 -19.30 7.91
N ARG A 28 -9.96 -19.94 6.82
CA ARG A 28 -9.82 -19.41 5.44
C ARG A 28 -10.37 -17.99 5.28
N GLY A 29 -11.51 -17.68 5.92
CA GLY A 29 -12.11 -16.34 5.90
C GLY A 29 -11.20 -15.26 6.49
N TRP A 30 -10.54 -15.53 7.61
CA TRP A 30 -9.65 -14.57 8.27
C TRP A 30 -8.35 -14.33 7.49
N ARG A 31 -7.88 -15.34 6.75
CA ARG A 31 -6.69 -15.22 5.91
C ARG A 31 -6.94 -14.33 4.70
N VAL A 32 -8.08 -14.56 4.04
CA VAL A 32 -8.49 -13.80 2.87
C VAL A 32 -8.74 -12.35 3.26
N SER A 33 -9.50 -12.08 4.33
CA SER A 33 -9.79 -10.71 4.77
C SER A 33 -8.52 -9.94 5.13
N ARG A 34 -7.57 -10.59 5.82
CA ARG A 34 -6.30 -9.98 6.23
C ARG A 34 -5.37 -9.71 5.05
N ALA A 35 -5.26 -10.64 4.10
CA ALA A 35 -4.52 -10.44 2.86
C ALA A 35 -5.14 -9.31 2.01
N LEU A 36 -6.48 -9.27 1.92
CA LEU A 36 -7.21 -8.22 1.23
C LEU A 36 -6.97 -6.85 1.87
N PHE A 37 -6.96 -6.78 3.20
CA PHE A 37 -6.71 -5.53 3.93
C PHE A 37 -5.28 -5.01 3.70
N ILE A 38 -4.27 -5.90 3.76
CA ILE A 38 -2.86 -5.56 3.50
C ILE A 38 -2.66 -5.02 2.08
N PHE A 39 -3.40 -5.57 1.11
CA PHE A 39 -3.28 -5.19 -0.30
C PHE A 39 -4.10 -3.94 -0.67
N LEU A 40 -5.35 -3.87 -0.19
CA LEU A 40 -6.33 -2.89 -0.67
C LEU A 40 -6.27 -1.57 0.11
N ALA A 41 -5.95 -1.58 1.40
CA ALA A 41 -5.91 -0.36 2.21
C ALA A 41 -4.86 0.67 1.73
N PRO A 42 -3.60 0.28 1.39
CA PRO A 42 -2.62 1.22 0.85
C PRO A 42 -3.00 1.73 -0.55
N ALA A 43 -3.57 0.86 -1.39
CA ALA A 43 -4.00 1.22 -2.74
C ALA A 43 -5.18 2.21 -2.73
N PHE A 44 -6.14 2.01 -1.83
CA PHE A 44 -7.28 2.91 -1.65
C PHE A 44 -6.84 4.26 -1.07
N ALA A 45 -5.96 4.26 -0.07
CA ALA A 45 -5.39 5.48 0.49
C ALA A 45 -4.61 6.29 -0.58
N LEU A 46 -3.79 5.64 -1.40
CA LEU A 46 -3.12 6.30 -2.53
C LEU A 46 -4.09 6.83 -3.58
N GLY A 47 -5.12 6.05 -3.92
CA GLY A 47 -6.15 6.42 -4.89
C GLY A 47 -6.91 7.67 -4.45
N LEU A 48 -7.24 7.78 -3.16
CA LEU A 48 -7.86 8.97 -2.59
C LEU A 48 -6.95 10.20 -2.62
N ILE A 49 -5.64 10.03 -2.51
CA ILE A 49 -4.72 11.17 -2.48
C ILE A 49 -4.31 11.61 -3.90
N HIS A 50 -4.33 10.69 -4.87
CA HIS A 50 -4.05 11.00 -6.27
C HIS A 50 -5.29 11.32 -7.11
N GLY A 51 -6.48 10.95 -6.65
CA GLY A 51 -7.74 11.00 -7.39
C GLY A 51 -8.64 12.20 -7.07
N VAL A 52 -8.13 13.27 -6.43
CA VAL A 52 -8.88 14.52 -6.26
C VAL A 52 -8.40 15.55 -7.29
N PRO A 53 -8.96 15.55 -8.51
CA PRO A 53 -8.69 16.58 -9.51
C PRO A 53 -9.39 17.91 -9.19
N GLU A 54 -10.46 17.95 -8.39
CA GLU A 54 -11.19 19.20 -8.09
C GLU A 54 -10.45 20.22 -7.18
N LEU A 55 -9.21 19.97 -6.74
CA LEU A 55 -8.45 20.87 -5.83
C LEU A 55 -7.22 21.55 -6.48
N ASP A 56 -7.22 21.67 -7.81
CA ASP A 56 -6.15 22.30 -8.61
C ASP A 56 -5.70 23.70 -8.13
N GLY A 57 -6.55 24.44 -7.40
CA GLY A 57 -6.19 25.75 -6.82
C GLY A 57 -5.15 25.71 -5.68
N ARG A 58 -4.99 24.60 -4.94
CA ARG A 58 -3.94 24.46 -3.91
C ARG A 58 -2.62 23.96 -4.46
N ALA A 59 -2.65 23.15 -5.52
CA ALA A 59 -1.45 22.66 -6.20
C ALA A 59 -0.66 23.79 -6.89
N LEU A 60 -1.36 24.82 -7.40
CA LEU A 60 -0.71 26.01 -7.95
C LEU A 60 -0.02 26.89 -6.89
N ASN A 61 -0.50 26.89 -5.64
CA ASN A 61 0.06 27.74 -4.58
C ASN A 61 1.31 27.13 -3.91
N TYR A 62 1.40 25.79 -3.81
CA TYR A 62 2.52 25.11 -3.16
C TYR A 62 2.97 23.86 -3.95
N PRO A 63 3.56 24.04 -5.14
CA PRO A 63 3.90 22.93 -6.04
C PRO A 63 4.93 21.96 -5.42
N VAL A 64 5.89 22.48 -4.65
CA VAL A 64 6.91 21.67 -3.98
C VAL A 64 6.29 20.84 -2.85
N ALA A 65 5.44 21.44 -2.00
CA ALA A 65 4.79 20.72 -0.91
C ALA A 65 3.88 19.59 -1.43
N TRP A 66 3.17 19.85 -2.53
CA TRP A 66 2.31 18.85 -3.17
C TRP A 66 3.12 17.68 -3.75
N THR A 67 4.24 17.97 -4.42
CA THR A 67 5.12 16.94 -4.99
C THR A 67 5.76 16.09 -3.89
N THR A 68 6.23 16.73 -2.82
CA THR A 68 6.80 16.04 -1.65
C THR A 68 5.76 15.16 -0.96
N LEU A 69 4.54 15.64 -0.75
CA LEU A 69 3.44 14.84 -0.20
C LEU A 69 3.17 13.61 -1.08
N ARG A 70 3.13 13.78 -2.40
CA ARG A 70 2.94 12.69 -3.37
C ARG A 70 4.03 11.63 -3.27
N LEU A 71 5.29 12.06 -3.21
CA LEU A 71 6.46 11.20 -3.02
C LEU A 71 6.40 10.44 -1.69
N VAL A 72 6.15 11.14 -0.59
CA VAL A 72 6.05 10.57 0.76
C VAL A 72 4.95 9.51 0.79
N LEU A 73 3.78 9.79 0.24
CA LEU A 73 2.66 8.85 0.23
C LEU A 73 2.92 7.63 -0.65
N THR A 74 3.54 7.83 -1.81
CA THR A 74 3.96 6.72 -2.68
C THR A 74 4.97 5.82 -1.95
N GLY A 75 5.95 6.41 -1.27
CA GLY A 75 6.91 5.68 -0.44
C GLY A 75 6.23 4.97 0.74
N LEU A 76 5.30 5.64 1.42
CA LEU A 76 4.55 5.08 2.54
C LEU A 76 3.76 3.86 2.10
N ALA A 77 3.09 3.93 0.94
CA ALA A 77 2.28 2.84 0.42
C ALA A 77 3.09 1.63 -0.04
N LEU A 78 4.37 1.79 -0.36
CA LEU A 78 5.28 0.66 -0.61
C LEU A 78 5.70 -0.04 0.68
N ILE A 79 5.80 0.71 1.79
CA ILE A 79 6.28 0.21 3.09
C ILE A 79 5.13 -0.32 3.95
N LEU A 80 3.94 0.29 3.87
CA LEU A 80 2.75 -0.04 4.66
C LEU A 80 2.35 -1.53 4.59
N PRO A 81 2.36 -2.20 3.42
CA PRO A 81 2.00 -3.62 3.32
C PRO A 81 2.92 -4.51 4.15
N TRP A 82 4.22 -4.18 4.20
CA TRP A 82 5.21 -4.89 4.98
C TRP A 82 5.09 -4.62 6.46
N CYS A 83 4.87 -3.35 6.87
CA CYS A 83 4.60 -3.01 8.27
C CYS A 83 3.35 -3.72 8.78
N LEU A 84 2.26 -3.72 8.00
CA LEU A 84 1.03 -4.44 8.33
C LEU A 84 1.29 -5.94 8.42
N TYR A 85 1.98 -6.54 7.45
CA TYR A 85 2.34 -7.95 7.50
C TYR A 85 3.14 -8.30 8.76
N VAL A 86 4.19 -7.54 9.07
CA VAL A 86 5.03 -7.78 10.26
C VAL A 86 4.23 -7.60 11.53
N TRP A 87 3.44 -6.53 11.69
CA TRP A 87 2.64 -6.31 12.90
C TRP A 87 1.62 -7.44 13.12
N LEU A 88 0.95 -7.85 12.05
CA LEU A 88 -0.02 -8.94 12.06
C LEU A 88 0.60 -10.33 12.25
N ALA A 89 1.84 -10.51 11.80
CA ALA A 89 2.62 -11.72 11.94
C ALA A 89 3.34 -11.84 13.29
N ALA A 90 3.83 -10.73 13.84
CA ALA A 90 4.66 -10.65 15.04
C ALA A 90 3.85 -10.66 16.32
N GLY A 91 2.62 -10.11 16.33
CA GLY A 91 1.71 -10.19 17.49
C GLY A 91 1.19 -11.59 17.81
N ARG A 92 1.78 -12.65 17.24
CA ARG A 92 1.40 -14.05 17.44
C ARG A 92 2.59 -14.99 17.68
N ARG A 93 3.80 -14.46 17.87
CA ARG A 93 4.87 -15.20 18.56
C ARG A 93 4.77 -14.92 20.05
#